data_AF-A0A956P577-F1
#
_entry.id   AF-A0A956P577-F1
#
_cell.length_a   1.000
_cell.length_b   1.000
_cell.length_c   1.000
_cell.angle_alpha   90.00
_cell.angle_beta   90.00
_cell.angle_gamma   90.00
#
_symmetry.space_group_name_H-M   'P 1'
#
loop_
_entity.id
_entity.type
_entity.pdbx_description
1 polymer ?
#
loop_
_entity_poly.entity_id
_entity_poly.type
_entity_poly.pdbx_seq_one_letter_code
_entity_poly.pdbx_strand_id
1 'polypeptide(L)' 'MATPVANFTYTIDGLEVTFTDQSSDVDGPITAWSWNFGDGGTSTSEDPVHTYSDAGIYGVALQVTQGAETN' A
#
# COMPACT_ATOMS: atom_id res chain seq x y z
N MET A 1 1.56 21.21 -5.98
CA MET A 1 1.78 20.41 -4.75
C MET A 1 0.43 19.98 -4.21
N ALA A 2 -0.33 19.28 -5.04
CA ALA A 2 -1.29 18.32 -4.53
C ALA A 2 -0.50 17.23 -3.82
N THR A 3 -1.03 16.76 -2.69
CA THR A 3 -0.45 15.60 -2.02
C THR A 3 -0.97 14.34 -2.70
N PRO A 4 -0.14 13.32 -2.95
CA PRO A 4 -0.61 12.05 -3.49
C PRO A 4 -1.71 11.49 -2.57
N VAL A 5 -2.77 10.96 -3.18
CA VAL A 5 -3.87 10.33 -2.45
C VAL A 5 -3.58 8.85 -2.39
N ALA A 6 -3.17 8.37 -1.22
CA ALA A 6 -3.03 6.94 -0.97
C ALA A 6 -4.40 6.28 -0.98
N ASN A 7 -4.57 5.23 -1.79
CA ASN A 7 -5.80 4.45 -1.84
C ASN A 7 -5.46 3.02 -2.24
N PHE A 8 -6.24 2.05 -1.76
CA PHE A 8 -6.02 0.66 -2.11
C PHE A 8 -7.28 -0.17 -1.94
N THR A 9 -7.30 -1.31 -2.63
CA THR A 9 -8.26 -2.38 -2.40
C THR A 9 -7.55 -3.65 -1.94
N TYR A 10 -8.32 -4.58 -1.39
CA TYR A 10 -7.79 -5.87 -0.96
C TYR A 10 -8.77 -7.00 -1.24
N THR A 11 -8.24 -8.20 -1.45
CA THR A 11 -9.01 -9.45 -1.56
C THR A 11 -8.45 -10.47 -0.58
N ILE A 12 -9.34 -11.19 0.12
CA ILE A 12 -8.97 -12.15 1.17
C ILE A 12 -9.26 -13.57 0.66
N ASP A 13 -8.25 -14.44 0.75
CA ASP A 13 -8.38 -15.88 0.57
C ASP A 13 -7.78 -16.61 1.79
N GLY A 14 -8.65 -16.99 2.73
CA GLY A 14 -8.24 -17.56 4.01
C GLY A 14 -7.43 -16.56 4.86
N LEU A 15 -6.14 -16.85 5.04
CA LEU A 15 -5.19 -15.98 5.75
C LEU A 15 -4.32 -15.14 4.80
N GLU A 16 -4.41 -15.39 3.50
CA GLU A 16 -3.70 -14.61 2.49
C GLU A 16 -4.57 -13.42 2.06
N VAL A 17 -3.94 -12.24 2.00
CA VAL A 17 -4.57 -11.01 1.53
C VAL A 17 -3.73 -10.42 0.43
N THR A 18 -4.33 -10.27 -0.75
CA THR A 18 -3.75 -9.54 -1.87
C THR A 18 -4.18 -8.09 -1.77
N PHE A 19 -3.23 -7.17 -1.80
CA PHE A 19 -3.46 -5.74 -1.86
C PHE A 19 -3.22 -5.24 -3.28
N THR A 20 -4.05 -4.30 -3.72
CA THR A 20 -3.92 -3.63 -5.02
C THR A 20 -3.89 -2.14 -4.80
N ASP A 21 -2.83 -1.49 -5.28
CA ASP A 21 -2.71 -0.04 -5.21
C ASP A 21 -3.76 0.63 -6.11
N GLN A 22 -4.41 1.65 -5.56
CA GLN A 22 -5.29 2.56 -6.30
C GLN A 22 -4.90 4.01 -6.05
N SER A 23 -3.68 4.22 -5.54
CA SER A 23 -3.19 5.54 -5.21
C SER A 23 -3.09 6.36 -6.49
N SER A 24 -3.39 7.64 -6.36
CA SER A 24 -3.35 8.55 -7.49
C SER A 24 -2.67 9.85 -7.10
N ASP A 25 -1.94 10.41 -8.05
CA ASP A 25 -1.31 11.70 -7.93
C ASP A 25 -1.59 12.48 -9.22
N VAL A 26 -1.97 13.74 -9.05
CA VAL A 26 -2.28 14.67 -10.15
C VAL A 26 -1.03 15.38 -10.66
N ASP A 27 0.02 15.44 -9.83
CA ASP A 27 1.25 16.19 -10.10
C ASP A 27 2.38 15.32 -10.67
N GLY A 28 2.28 13.98 -10.66
CA GLY A 28 3.30 13.07 -11.20
C GLY A 28 3.03 11.58 -10.91
N PRO A 29 3.89 10.65 -11.38
CA PRO A 29 3.75 9.24 -11.05
C PRO A 29 4.22 8.95 -9.61
N ILE A 30 3.54 8.01 -8.96
CA ILE A 30 3.99 7.44 -7.69
C ILE A 30 5.23 6.59 -7.96
N THR A 31 6.26 6.73 -7.13
CA THR A 31 7.55 6.04 -7.33
C THR A 31 7.94 5.09 -6.21
N ALA A 32 7.24 5.17 -5.07
CA ALA A 32 7.50 4.29 -3.94
C ALA A 32 6.23 4.04 -3.13
N TRP A 33 6.12 2.79 -2.65
CA TRP A 33 5.05 2.29 -1.78
C TRP A 33 5.69 1.78 -0.49
N SER A 34 5.00 2.01 0.63
CA SER A 34 5.39 1.51 1.94
C SER A 34 4.13 1.02 2.64
N TRP A 35 4.04 -0.30 2.74
CA TRP A 35 2.94 -1.01 3.36
C TRP A 35 3.30 -1.41 4.78
N ASN A 36 2.33 -1.23 5.68
CA ASN A 36 2.34 -1.82 7.01
C ASN A 36 1.05 -2.63 7.20
N PHE A 37 1.18 -3.93 7.45
CA PHE A 37 0.02 -4.82 7.55
C PHE A 37 -0.59 -4.89 8.96
N GLY A 38 -0.03 -4.18 9.93
CA GLY A 38 -0.55 -4.12 11.30
C GLY A 38 -0.23 -5.33 12.19
N ASP A 39 0.42 -6.36 11.64
CA ASP A 39 0.93 -7.53 12.36
C ASP A 39 2.47 -7.51 12.56
N GLY A 40 3.12 -6.43 12.11
CA GLY A 40 4.57 -6.29 12.06
C GLY A 40 5.18 -6.58 10.68
N GLY A 41 4.40 -7.12 9.74
CA GLY A 41 4.78 -7.28 8.34
C GLY A 41 4.78 -5.94 7.58
N THR A 42 5.72 -5.79 6.66
CA THR A 42 5.83 -4.63 5.78
C THR A 42 6.15 -5.05 4.35
N SER A 43 5.86 -4.18 3.38
CA SER A 43 6.23 -4.39 1.98
C SER A 43 6.49 -3.06 1.27
N THR A 44 7.30 -3.11 0.22
CA THR A 44 7.57 -1.98 -0.69
C THR A 44 7.12 -2.25 -2.12
N SER A 45 6.43 -3.37 -2.35
CA SER A 45 5.81 -3.68 -3.64
C SER A 45 4.59 -2.79 -3.85
N GLU A 46 4.28 -2.44 -5.11
CA GLU A 46 3.06 -1.73 -5.49
C GLU A 46 1.82 -2.55 -5.09
N ASP A 47 1.74 -3.80 -5.57
CA ASP A 47 0.68 -4.76 -5.25
C ASP A 47 1.24 -5.95 -4.44
N PRO A 48 1.35 -5.85 -3.10
CA PRO A 48 1.87 -6.95 -2.29
C PRO A 48 0.81 -8.01 -1.98
N VAL A 49 1.27 -9.23 -1.78
CA VAL A 49 0.51 -10.31 -1.14
C VAL A 49 1.09 -10.52 0.26
N HIS A 50 0.24 -10.58 1.28
CA HIS A 50 0.63 -10.82 2.65
C HIS A 50 -0.21 -11.94 3.27
N THR A 51 0.44 -12.88 3.95
CA THR A 51 -0.23 -13.99 4.64
C THR A 51 -0.12 -13.77 6.15
N TYR A 52 -1.27 -13.62 6.80
CA TYR A 52 -1.34 -13.49 8.26
C TYR A 52 -1.14 -14.84 8.94
N SER A 53 -0.55 -14.85 10.13
CA SER A 53 -0.35 -16.08 10.90
C SER A 53 -1.64 -16.60 11.53
N ASP A 54 -2.53 -15.69 11.93
CA ASP A 54 -3.79 -15.99 12.61
C ASP A 54 -4.92 -15.12 12.05
N ALA A 55 -6.17 -15.57 12.22
CA ALA A 55 -7.34 -14.75 11.88
C ALA A 55 -7.52 -13.64 12.91
N GLY A 56 -7.66 -12.40 12.45
CA GLY A 56 -7.76 -11.24 13.33
C GLY A 56 -8.15 -9.96 12.59
N ILE A 57 -8.24 -8.87 13.34
CA ILE A 57 -8.44 -7.52 12.80
C ILE A 57 -7.07 -6.83 12.80
N TYR A 58 -6.60 -6.47 11.61
CA TYR A 58 -5.32 -5.81 11.42
C TYR A 58 -5.51 -4.44 10.77
N GLY A 59 -4.83 -3.43 11.30
CA GLY A 59 -4.84 -2.08 10.74
C GLY A 59 -3.80 -1.96 9.65
N VAL A 60 -4.23 -1.97 8.39
CA VAL A 60 -3.33 -1.82 7.23
C VAL A 60 -3.15 -0.34 6.89
N ALA A 61 -1.91 0.07 6.69
CA ALA A 61 -1.55 1.42 6.24
C ALA A 61 -0.69 1.37 4.98
N LEU A 62 -1.04 2.23 4.02
CA LEU A 62 -0.26 2.49 2.81
C LEU A 62 0.25 3.93 2.85
N GLN A 63 1.56 4.08 2.69
CA GLN A 63 2.20 5.36 2.40
C GLN A 63 2.81 5.31 1.01
N VAL A 64 2.43 6.27 0.16
CA VAL A 64 3.00 6.45 -1.17
C VAL A 64 3.86 7.71 -1.22
N THR A 65 4.93 7.68 -2.01
CA THR A 65 5.81 8.83 -2.22
C THR A 65 5.92 9.13 -3.71
N GLN A 66 5.69 10.39 -4.07
CA GLN A 66 5.95 10.87 -5.41
C GLN A 66 7.47 10.94 -5.67
N GLY A 67 7.86 10.72 -6.92
CA GLY A 67 9.18 11.17 -7.36
C GLY A 67 9.22 12.70 -7.21
N ALA A 68 10.29 13.26 -6.64
CA ALA A 68 10.46 14.70 -6.71
C ALA A 68 10.63 15.07 -8.19
N GLU A 69 9.67 15.81 -8.74
CA GLU A 69 9.83 16.51 -10.01
C GLU A 69 11.03 17.44 -9.84
N THR A 70 12.20 17.05 -10.34
CA THR A 70 13.37 17.92 -10.39
C THR A 70 13.15 18.91 -11.53
N ASN A 71 12.45 20.00 -11.26
CA ASN A 71 12.40 21.15 -12.17
C ASN A 71 13.65 22.01 -12.04
#